data_AF-A0A4Z1HTK0-F1
#
_entry.id   AF-A0A4Z1HTK0-F1
#
_cell.length_a   1.000
_cell.length_b   1.000
_cell.length_c   1.000
_cell.angle_alpha   90.00
_cell.angle_beta   90.00
_cell.angle_gamma   90.00
#
_symmetry.space_group_name_H-M   'P 1'
#
loop_
_entity.id
_entity.type
_entity.pdbx_description
1 polymer ?
#
loop_
_entity_poly.entity_id
_entity_poly.type
_entity_poly.pdbx_seq_one_letter_code
_entity_poly.pdbx_strand_id
1 'polypeptide(L)'
;MSTARPVRSSTAYNLDLDEYVDFYGPPLAHDRMAYAEALSVHEAKTIAKSYADAIKDDLKYLQHMVTVHGNTIINRWRKKSHDKRTKTLQTTFPCTFPTKWNFVHVHYDHADITWQPMREFREALLVPWLNLETLRDDPYKLLALLHARTKYSPEQWVAFDNHSMTASWVTEALRTEYADRCVVLYGSNYGDITLWNTTKVHQMDIIGFSRGRLILEAQSIILKTLRGTVEDLLLGVDTESSSSKCDQAFIAPIFDLDRLLNISKAAFHEAEDHLWLLQTDPVYFQYRAKLARQGWLSKDTGHRFLPQSSWMLCYKAFTTVQRWSWVVDDFEHAQAQRNRFRDNINYGEDLPRKYSMALACLELLLINLLLQRVKKLGGCLPSFKRFSEDYKISDIGNAVCAKLNTDKFPTSKAMFYGDPLHWCIVQMTADPEDPNDYDASMLLGFNRLAK
;
A
#
# COMPACT_ATOMS: atom_id res chain seq x y z
N MET A 1 2.54 -28.27 21.38
CA MET A 1 3.02 -27.30 22.38
C MET A 1 4.33 -26.72 21.88
N SER A 2 4.26 -25.59 21.16
CA SER A 2 5.42 -24.83 20.73
C SER A 2 5.54 -23.64 21.67
N THR A 3 6.63 -23.57 22.42
CA THR A 3 6.94 -22.44 23.29
C THR A 3 7.34 -21.26 22.40
N ALA A 4 6.36 -20.43 22.04
CA ALA A 4 6.63 -19.11 21.50
C ALA A 4 7.50 -18.37 22.52
N ARG A 5 8.73 -18.04 22.14
CA ARG A 5 9.54 -17.11 22.92
C ARG A 5 8.79 -15.77 22.93
N PRO A 6 8.70 -15.08 24.08
CA PRO A 6 8.08 -13.76 24.11
C PRO A 6 8.84 -12.84 23.16
N VAL A 7 8.11 -12.18 22.26
CA VAL A 7 8.63 -11.06 21.47
C VAL A 7 9.12 -10.04 22.48
N ARG A 8 10.42 -9.75 22.48
CA ARG A 8 10.97 -8.64 23.28
C ARG A 8 10.23 -7.38 22.84
N SER A 9 9.72 -6.59 23.79
CA SER A 9 9.19 -5.26 23.46
C SER A 9 10.23 -4.51 22.64
N SER A 10 9.78 -3.85 21.57
CA SER A 10 10.63 -3.01 20.73
C SER A 10 11.08 -1.81 21.57
N THR A 11 12.17 -2.01 22.29
CA THR A 11 12.84 -1.00 23.08
C THR A 11 13.81 -0.31 22.13
N ALA A 12 13.47 0.90 21.68
CA ALA A 12 14.44 1.73 20.98
C ALA A 12 15.36 2.35 22.03
N TYR A 13 16.66 2.10 21.91
CA TYR A 13 17.66 2.74 22.76
C TYR A 13 17.75 4.21 22.36
N ASN A 14 17.34 5.11 23.25
CA ASN A 14 17.39 6.54 23.01
C ASN A 14 18.79 7.06 23.40
N LEU A 15 19.63 7.27 22.38
CA LEU A 15 21.01 7.73 22.51
C LEU A 15 21.16 9.10 23.20
N ASP A 16 20.09 9.90 23.27
CA ASP A 16 20.13 11.24 23.86
C ASP A 16 19.71 11.23 25.35
N LEU A 17 19.12 10.12 25.85
CA LEU A 17 18.65 9.98 27.24
C LEU A 17 19.38 8.89 28.05
N ASP A 18 20.25 8.08 27.41
CA ASP A 18 20.91 6.90 28.00
C ASP A 18 19.94 5.94 28.73
N GLU A 19 18.70 5.88 28.23
CA GLU A 19 17.63 5.05 28.76
C GLU A 19 16.91 4.31 27.62
N TYR A 20 16.39 3.13 27.92
CA TYR A 20 15.49 2.41 27.04
C TYR A 20 14.10 3.05 27.11
N VAL A 21 13.64 3.64 26.00
CA VAL A 21 12.27 4.15 25.91
C VAL A 21 11.38 2.99 25.52
N ASP A 22 10.53 2.57 26.45
CA ASP A 22 9.42 1.67 26.16
C ASP A 22 8.32 2.50 25.47
N PHE A 23 8.01 2.23 24.21
CA PHE A 23 6.91 2.90 23.49
C PHE A 23 5.53 2.57 24.08
N TYR A 24 5.48 1.63 25.01
CA TYR A 24 4.29 1.27 25.76
C TYR A 24 4.55 1.56 27.24
N GLY A 25 3.73 2.44 27.83
CA GLY A 25 3.70 2.63 29.27
C GLY A 25 3.39 1.34 30.05
N PRO A 26 3.28 1.40 31.40
CA PRO A 26 3.20 0.23 32.28
C PRO A 26 2.06 -0.74 31.88
N PRO A 27 2.12 -2.02 32.33
CA PRO A 27 1.55 -3.17 31.62
C PRO A 27 0.02 -3.14 31.52
N LEU A 28 -0.48 -2.47 30.48
CA LEU A 28 -1.81 -2.63 29.88
C LEU A 28 -1.74 -3.42 28.57
N ALA A 29 -0.56 -3.93 28.21
CA ALA A 29 -0.31 -4.64 26.95
C ALA A 29 -1.20 -5.88 26.75
N HIS A 30 -1.67 -6.52 27.83
CA HIS A 30 -2.49 -7.73 27.71
C HIS A 30 -3.89 -7.50 27.11
N ASP A 31 -4.52 -6.35 27.31
CA ASP A 31 -5.85 -6.06 26.72
C ASP A 31 -5.76 -5.61 25.26
N ARG A 32 -4.65 -4.95 24.88
CA ARG A 32 -4.42 -4.53 23.49
C ARG A 32 -4.33 -5.74 22.56
N MET A 33 -3.52 -6.73 22.98
CA MET A 33 -3.16 -7.93 22.21
C MET A 33 -4.19 -9.05 22.28
N ALA A 34 -5.27 -8.87 23.06
CA ALA A 34 -6.29 -9.90 23.22
C ALA A 34 -7.34 -9.85 22.11
N TYR A 35 -7.72 -11.04 21.62
CA TYR A 35 -8.96 -11.19 20.89
C TYR A 35 -10.15 -10.80 21.76
N ALA A 36 -11.19 -10.25 21.15
CA ALA A 36 -12.38 -9.79 21.86
C ALA A 36 -13.03 -10.92 22.66
N GLU A 37 -13.12 -12.10 22.05
CA GLU A 37 -13.66 -13.33 22.62
C GLU A 37 -13.25 -14.53 21.74
N ALA A 38 -13.48 -15.74 22.24
CA ALA A 38 -13.33 -16.99 21.50
C ALA A 38 -14.70 -17.51 21.07
N LEU A 39 -14.91 -17.67 19.78
CA LEU A 39 -16.16 -18.11 19.18
C LEU A 39 -16.22 -19.63 19.05
N SER A 40 -17.44 -20.16 19.12
CA SER A 40 -17.72 -21.51 18.65
C SER A 40 -17.58 -21.61 17.12
N VAL A 41 -17.38 -22.83 16.63
CA VAL A 41 -17.32 -23.11 15.18
C VAL A 41 -18.60 -22.69 14.47
N HIS A 42 -19.75 -22.78 15.14
CA HIS A 42 -21.03 -22.39 14.57
C HIS A 42 -21.13 -20.86 14.42
N GLU A 43 -20.77 -20.09 15.46
CA GLU A 43 -20.74 -18.62 15.40
C GLU A 43 -19.77 -18.13 14.33
N ALA A 44 -18.56 -18.68 14.31
CA ALA A 44 -17.56 -18.36 13.29
C ALA A 44 -18.09 -18.63 11.86
N LYS A 45 -18.75 -19.77 11.64
CA LYS A 45 -19.37 -20.10 10.35
C LYS A 45 -20.45 -19.08 9.98
N THR A 46 -21.32 -18.74 10.92
CA THR A 46 -22.42 -17.80 10.69
C THR A 46 -21.89 -16.42 10.32
N ILE A 47 -20.88 -15.91 11.03
CA ILE A 47 -20.28 -14.61 10.75
C ILE A 47 -19.62 -14.59 9.36
N ALA A 48 -18.71 -15.53 9.09
CA ALA A 48 -18.00 -15.56 7.81
C ALA A 48 -18.96 -15.73 6.62
N LYS A 49 -19.95 -16.62 6.76
CA LYS A 49 -20.97 -16.85 5.74
C LYS A 49 -21.83 -15.60 5.50
N SER A 50 -22.22 -14.88 6.56
CA SER A 50 -23.03 -13.67 6.42
C SER A 50 -22.35 -12.59 5.57
N TYR A 51 -21.05 -12.36 5.77
CA TYR A 51 -20.28 -11.43 4.94
C TYR A 51 -20.11 -11.95 3.52
N ALA A 52 -19.81 -13.23 3.34
CA ALA A 52 -19.60 -13.81 2.01
C ALA A 52 -20.88 -13.78 1.15
N ASP A 53 -22.03 -14.07 1.76
CA ASP A 53 -23.34 -13.98 1.10
C ASP A 53 -23.63 -12.50 0.73
N ALA A 54 -23.40 -11.55 1.64
CA ALA A 54 -23.56 -10.12 1.36
C ALA A 54 -22.65 -9.62 0.22
N ILE A 55 -21.36 -10.00 0.24
CA ILE A 55 -20.39 -9.69 -0.82
C ILE A 55 -20.89 -10.19 -2.17
N LYS A 56 -21.37 -11.44 -2.22
CA LYS A 56 -21.84 -12.08 -3.44
C LYS A 56 -23.08 -11.38 -4.00
N ASP A 57 -24.04 -11.07 -3.13
CA ASP A 57 -25.28 -10.41 -3.51
C ASP A 57 -25.03 -8.98 -4.00
N ASP A 58 -24.21 -8.21 -3.29
CA ASP A 58 -23.86 -6.84 -3.69
C ASP A 58 -23.05 -6.81 -4.98
N LEU A 59 -22.09 -7.72 -5.15
CA LEU A 59 -21.32 -7.84 -6.39
C LEU A 59 -22.22 -8.18 -7.58
N LYS A 60 -23.12 -9.16 -7.41
CA LYS A 60 -24.05 -9.57 -8.48
C LYS A 60 -24.97 -8.41 -8.87
N TYR A 61 -25.49 -7.68 -7.89
CA TYR A 61 -26.28 -6.47 -8.14
C TYR A 61 -25.49 -5.42 -8.92
N LEU A 62 -24.29 -5.09 -8.45
CA LEU A 62 -23.43 -4.08 -9.06
C LEU A 62 -23.03 -4.45 -10.50
N GLN A 63 -22.66 -5.71 -10.75
CA GLN A 63 -22.36 -6.19 -12.09
C GLN A 63 -23.55 -6.03 -13.04
N HIS A 64 -24.76 -6.37 -12.57
CA HIS A 64 -25.97 -6.19 -13.34
C HIS A 64 -26.24 -4.71 -13.64
N MET A 65 -26.20 -3.83 -12.62
CA MET A 65 -26.45 -2.40 -12.78
C MET A 65 -25.43 -1.70 -13.65
N VAL A 66 -24.14 -2.03 -13.52
CA VAL A 66 -23.08 -1.49 -14.39
C VAL A 66 -23.29 -1.93 -15.84
N THR A 67 -23.73 -3.16 -16.07
CA THR A 67 -24.01 -3.68 -17.42
C THR A 67 -25.20 -2.97 -18.06
N VAL A 68 -26.28 -2.75 -17.31
CA VAL A 68 -27.52 -2.16 -17.84
C VAL A 68 -27.45 -0.63 -17.93
N HIS A 69 -26.85 0.02 -16.93
CA HIS A 69 -26.92 1.48 -16.72
C HIS A 69 -25.56 2.17 -16.65
N GLY A 70 -24.46 1.53 -17.09
CA GLY A 70 -23.10 2.05 -16.95
C GLY A 70 -22.91 3.50 -17.42
N ASN A 71 -23.44 3.85 -18.61
CA ASN A 71 -23.38 5.22 -19.13
C ASN A 71 -24.15 6.21 -18.25
N THR A 72 -25.33 5.84 -17.77
CA THR A 72 -26.15 6.67 -16.87
C THR A 72 -25.43 6.92 -15.55
N ILE A 73 -24.80 5.90 -14.96
CA ILE A 73 -24.01 6.00 -13.72
C ILE A 73 -22.85 6.98 -13.93
N ILE A 74 -22.05 6.80 -14.98
CA ILE A 74 -20.92 7.67 -15.31
C ILE A 74 -21.39 9.12 -15.49
N ASN A 75 -22.42 9.33 -16.29
CA ASN A 75 -22.93 10.66 -16.61
C ASN A 75 -23.50 11.37 -15.39
N ARG A 76 -24.29 10.67 -14.55
CA ARG A 76 -24.88 11.26 -13.34
C ARG A 76 -23.81 11.58 -12.31
N TRP A 77 -22.85 10.68 -12.09
CA TRP A 77 -21.76 10.93 -11.12
C TRP A 77 -20.88 12.11 -11.53
N ARG A 78 -20.44 12.15 -12.80
CA ARG A 78 -19.61 13.26 -13.32
C ARG A 78 -20.32 14.61 -13.27
N LYS A 79 -21.64 14.62 -13.40
CA LYS A 79 -22.46 15.84 -13.32
C LYS A 79 -22.76 16.29 -11.89
N LYS A 80 -22.58 15.45 -10.87
CA LYS A 80 -22.78 15.88 -9.47
C LYS A 80 -21.67 16.86 -9.08
N SER A 81 -22.09 18.01 -8.54
CA SER A 81 -21.16 18.97 -7.92
C SER A 81 -20.42 18.32 -6.75
N HIS A 82 -19.35 18.95 -6.31
CA HIS A 82 -18.58 18.55 -5.12
C HIS A 82 -19.47 18.30 -3.90
N ASP A 83 -20.35 19.26 -3.55
CA ASP A 83 -21.30 19.12 -2.44
C ASP A 83 -22.30 17.97 -2.62
N LYS A 84 -22.79 17.76 -3.84
CA LYS A 84 -23.72 16.65 -4.14
C LYS A 84 -23.03 15.30 -4.01
N ARG A 85 -21.76 15.19 -4.44
CA ARG A 85 -20.94 13.99 -4.26
C ARG A 85 -20.70 13.73 -2.78
N THR A 86 -20.36 14.75 -2.00
CA THR A 86 -20.19 14.66 -0.54
C THR A 86 -21.45 14.12 0.13
N LYS A 87 -22.61 14.72 -0.15
CA LYS A 87 -23.89 14.28 0.42
C LYS A 87 -24.21 12.82 0.07
N THR A 88 -24.09 12.43 -1.20
CA THR A 88 -24.30 11.04 -1.63
C THR A 88 -23.37 10.07 -0.89
N LEU A 89 -22.08 10.39 -0.80
CA LEU A 89 -21.10 9.53 -0.12
C LEU A 89 -21.37 9.44 1.39
N GLN A 90 -21.73 10.53 2.06
CA GLN A 90 -22.07 10.52 3.48
C GLN A 90 -23.37 9.76 3.77
N THR A 91 -24.35 9.80 2.86
CA THR A 91 -25.57 9.01 2.99
C THR A 91 -25.31 7.51 2.82
N THR A 92 -24.41 7.14 1.90
CA THR A 92 -24.17 5.73 1.52
C THR A 92 -23.06 5.08 2.33
N PHE A 93 -22.14 5.87 2.87
CA PHE A 93 -21.08 5.45 3.77
C PHE A 93 -20.94 6.45 4.94
N PRO A 94 -21.84 6.38 5.94
CA PRO A 94 -21.87 7.35 7.05
C PRO A 94 -20.56 7.46 7.85
N CYS A 95 -19.85 6.35 8.01
CA CYS A 95 -18.56 6.28 8.70
C CYS A 95 -17.35 6.58 7.79
N THR A 96 -17.54 7.19 6.62
CA THR A 96 -16.42 7.54 5.73
C THR A 96 -15.48 8.51 6.44
N PHE A 97 -14.18 8.21 6.44
CA PHE A 97 -13.19 9.16 6.94
C PHE A 97 -13.12 10.41 6.03
N PRO A 98 -13.07 11.63 6.60
CA PRO A 98 -13.24 12.86 5.82
C PRO A 98 -12.07 13.18 4.88
N THR A 99 -10.83 12.94 5.33
CA THR A 99 -9.60 13.33 4.61
C THR A 99 -8.86 12.12 4.08
N LYS A 100 -7.90 12.33 3.19
CA LYS A 100 -6.90 11.29 2.87
C LYS A 100 -6.10 10.91 4.11
N TRP A 101 -5.43 9.77 4.05
CA TRP A 101 -4.47 9.32 5.07
C TRP A 101 -5.12 8.93 6.39
N ASN A 102 -6.29 8.28 6.29
CA ASN A 102 -7.14 7.89 7.40
C ASN A 102 -6.35 7.25 8.54
N PHE A 103 -5.53 6.24 8.23
CA PHE A 103 -4.73 5.54 9.24
C PHE A 103 -3.75 6.46 9.97
N VAL A 104 -3.11 7.40 9.26
CA VAL A 104 -2.14 8.33 9.84
C VAL A 104 -2.84 9.34 10.75
N HIS A 105 -3.99 9.87 10.33
CA HIS A 105 -4.82 10.74 11.18
C HIS A 105 -5.35 9.99 12.40
N VAL A 106 -5.89 8.78 12.22
CA VAL A 106 -6.34 7.95 13.36
C VAL A 106 -5.20 7.69 14.33
N HIS A 107 -4.01 7.37 13.82
CA HIS A 107 -2.83 7.15 14.65
C HIS A 107 -2.40 8.44 15.37
N TYR A 108 -2.25 9.56 14.69
CA TYR A 108 -1.72 10.77 15.33
C TYR A 108 -2.74 11.53 16.18
N ASP A 109 -4.01 11.51 15.83
CA ASP A 109 -5.04 12.32 16.48
C ASP A 109 -5.81 11.57 17.56
N HIS A 110 -5.78 10.23 17.52
CA HIS A 110 -6.59 9.40 18.41
C HIS A 110 -5.83 8.27 19.12
N ALA A 111 -4.54 8.06 18.82
CA ALA A 111 -3.67 7.16 19.60
C ALA A 111 -3.01 7.92 20.77
N ASP A 112 -3.83 8.48 21.66
CA ASP A 112 -3.34 9.06 22.92
C ASP A 112 -2.71 7.97 23.81
N ILE A 113 -2.45 8.26 25.09
CA ILE A 113 -1.89 7.30 26.07
C ILE A 113 -2.67 5.97 26.08
N THR A 114 -3.96 5.99 25.74
CA THR A 114 -4.79 4.81 25.50
C THR A 114 -5.00 4.58 24.00
N TRP A 115 -4.76 3.35 23.54
CA TRP A 115 -4.97 2.95 22.12
C TRP A 115 -6.46 2.74 21.77
N GLN A 116 -7.34 2.70 22.77
CA GLN A 116 -8.75 2.35 22.65
C GLN A 116 -9.57 3.28 21.74
N PRO A 117 -9.38 4.62 21.77
CA PRO A 117 -10.14 5.54 20.91
C PRO A 117 -9.93 5.29 19.42
N MET A 118 -8.75 4.79 19.01
CA MET A 118 -8.51 4.42 17.61
C MET A 118 -9.51 3.38 17.10
N ARG A 119 -10.00 2.48 17.98
CA ARG A 119 -10.91 1.39 17.60
C ARG A 119 -12.29 1.90 17.17
N GLU A 120 -12.65 3.13 17.52
CA GLU A 120 -13.88 3.78 17.06
C GLU A 120 -13.86 4.07 15.55
N PHE A 121 -12.67 4.11 14.95
CA PHE A 121 -12.45 4.38 13.52
C PHE A 121 -12.30 3.08 12.72
N ARG A 122 -13.08 2.06 13.04
CA ARG A 122 -12.92 0.69 12.50
C ARG A 122 -12.90 0.64 10.97
N GLU A 123 -13.83 1.30 10.30
CA GLU A 123 -13.92 1.30 8.83
C GLU A 123 -12.71 2.01 8.20
N ALA A 124 -12.27 3.11 8.80
CA ALA A 124 -11.07 3.83 8.38
C ALA A 124 -9.78 2.99 8.54
N LEU A 125 -9.77 2.05 9.48
CA LEU A 125 -8.68 1.10 9.70
C LEU A 125 -8.76 -0.13 8.76
N LEU A 126 -9.98 -0.58 8.42
CA LEU A 126 -10.19 -1.71 7.51
C LEU A 126 -9.92 -1.32 6.05
N VAL A 127 -10.33 -0.12 5.64
CA VAL A 127 -10.20 0.38 4.26
C VAL A 127 -9.55 1.77 4.24
N PRO A 128 -8.27 1.89 4.64
CA PRO A 128 -7.60 3.19 4.88
C PRO A 128 -7.41 4.05 3.63
N TRP A 129 -7.56 3.47 2.44
CA TRP A 129 -7.52 4.17 1.17
C TRP A 129 -8.90 4.68 0.70
N LEU A 130 -10.00 4.23 1.32
CA LEU A 130 -11.36 4.64 0.99
C LEU A 130 -11.77 5.83 1.88
N ASN A 131 -11.80 7.04 1.32
CA ASN A 131 -12.13 8.26 2.06
C ASN A 131 -12.92 9.26 1.22
N LEU A 132 -13.55 10.20 1.91
CA LEU A 132 -14.46 11.17 1.31
C LEU A 132 -13.71 12.07 0.34
N GLU A 133 -12.61 12.69 0.78
CA GLU A 133 -11.78 13.58 -0.06
C GLU A 133 -11.42 12.93 -1.40
N THR A 134 -10.93 11.68 -1.40
CA THR A 134 -10.49 10.97 -2.61
C THR A 134 -11.63 10.73 -3.59
N LEU A 135 -12.78 10.24 -3.10
CA LEU A 135 -13.93 9.93 -3.96
C LEU A 135 -14.67 11.20 -4.42
N ARG A 136 -14.67 12.23 -3.59
CA ARG A 136 -15.34 13.52 -3.82
C ARG A 136 -14.55 14.40 -4.77
N ASP A 137 -13.22 14.47 -4.67
CA ASP A 137 -12.43 15.44 -5.43
C ASP A 137 -12.24 14.96 -6.87
N ASP A 138 -11.82 13.70 -7.06
CA ASP A 138 -11.65 13.10 -8.39
C ASP A 138 -12.83 12.15 -8.70
N PRO A 139 -13.78 12.55 -9.56
CA PRO A 139 -14.95 11.74 -9.87
C PRO A 139 -14.58 10.42 -10.55
N TYR A 140 -13.42 10.35 -11.22
CA TYR A 140 -12.99 9.11 -11.84
C TYR A 140 -12.61 8.08 -10.79
N LYS A 141 -12.17 8.47 -9.58
CA LYS A 141 -11.78 7.50 -8.54
C LYS A 141 -12.92 6.56 -8.16
N LEU A 142 -14.12 7.07 -7.96
CA LEU A 142 -15.29 6.23 -7.67
C LEU A 142 -15.64 5.32 -8.85
N LEU A 143 -15.71 5.86 -10.06
CA LEU A 143 -16.11 5.11 -11.27
C LEU A 143 -15.13 3.98 -11.57
N ALA A 144 -13.87 4.29 -11.40
CA ALA A 144 -12.78 3.38 -11.60
C ALA A 144 -12.82 2.28 -10.52
N LEU A 145 -13.06 2.63 -9.24
CA LEU A 145 -13.21 1.65 -8.16
C LEU A 145 -14.39 0.72 -8.44
N LEU A 146 -15.53 1.27 -8.87
CA LEU A 146 -16.71 0.53 -9.28
C LEU A 146 -16.39 -0.45 -10.43
N HIS A 147 -15.69 0.02 -11.46
CA HIS A 147 -15.26 -0.83 -12.58
C HIS A 147 -14.37 -1.98 -12.09
N ALA A 148 -13.33 -1.66 -11.32
CA ALA A 148 -12.40 -2.64 -10.77
C ALA A 148 -13.10 -3.69 -9.90
N ARG A 149 -13.97 -3.28 -8.98
CA ARG A 149 -14.67 -4.18 -8.05
C ARG A 149 -15.77 -5.01 -8.72
N THR A 150 -16.30 -4.60 -9.87
CA THR A 150 -17.28 -5.38 -10.64
C THR A 150 -16.65 -6.31 -11.68
N LYS A 151 -15.45 -5.98 -12.17
CA LYS A 151 -14.73 -6.76 -13.19
C LYS A 151 -14.11 -8.05 -12.65
N TYR A 152 -13.64 -8.04 -11.41
CA TYR A 152 -12.86 -9.13 -10.79
C TYR A 152 -13.62 -9.78 -9.64
N SER A 153 -13.34 -11.04 -9.34
CA SER A 153 -13.98 -11.77 -8.23
C SER A 153 -13.42 -11.29 -6.87
N PRO A 154 -14.15 -11.47 -5.76
CA PRO A 154 -13.70 -11.06 -4.43
C PRO A 154 -12.37 -11.71 -4.00
N GLU A 155 -12.17 -12.99 -4.35
CA GLU A 155 -10.92 -13.73 -4.13
C GLU A 155 -9.69 -13.05 -4.78
N GLN A 156 -9.86 -12.41 -5.94
CA GLN A 156 -8.75 -11.71 -6.63
C GLN A 156 -8.32 -10.43 -5.91
N TRP A 157 -9.12 -9.93 -4.97
CA TRP A 157 -8.82 -8.75 -4.17
C TRP A 157 -8.27 -9.09 -2.78
N VAL A 158 -8.33 -10.36 -2.36
CA VAL A 158 -7.95 -10.81 -1.01
C VAL A 158 -6.54 -10.36 -0.63
N ALA A 159 -5.56 -10.54 -1.52
CA ALA A 159 -4.18 -10.14 -1.24
C ALA A 159 -4.06 -8.63 -0.96
N PHE A 160 -4.72 -7.81 -1.76
CA PHE A 160 -4.71 -6.35 -1.62
C PHE A 160 -5.49 -5.88 -0.39
N ASP A 161 -6.67 -6.42 -0.15
CA ASP A 161 -7.51 -6.05 0.98
C ASP A 161 -6.82 -6.45 2.29
N ASN A 162 -6.23 -7.65 2.35
CA ASN A 162 -5.39 -8.09 3.45
C ASN A 162 -4.19 -7.16 3.67
N HIS A 163 -3.45 -6.85 2.60
CA HIS A 163 -2.27 -6.00 2.69
C HIS A 163 -2.61 -4.57 3.14
N SER A 164 -3.69 -3.99 2.62
CA SER A 164 -4.12 -2.61 2.92
C SER A 164 -4.40 -2.36 4.40
N MET A 165 -4.82 -3.38 5.16
CA MET A 165 -5.11 -3.28 6.59
C MET A 165 -3.97 -3.83 7.48
N THR A 166 -2.78 -4.07 6.95
CA THR A 166 -1.65 -4.63 7.69
C THR A 166 -1.21 -3.73 8.84
N ALA A 167 -1.03 -2.43 8.59
CA ALA A 167 -0.61 -1.50 9.63
C ALA A 167 -1.61 -1.45 10.80
N SER A 168 -2.92 -1.42 10.50
CA SER A 168 -3.97 -1.44 11.52
C SER A 168 -4.08 -2.75 12.30
N TRP A 169 -3.57 -3.84 11.73
CA TRP A 169 -3.51 -5.14 12.39
C TRP A 169 -2.28 -5.31 13.27
N VAL A 170 -1.10 -4.96 12.76
CA VAL A 170 0.15 -5.01 13.54
C VAL A 170 0.07 -4.07 14.74
N THR A 171 -0.61 -2.93 14.59
CA THR A 171 -0.86 -2.00 15.71
C THR A 171 -2.05 -2.40 16.59
N GLU A 172 -2.74 -3.50 16.27
CA GLU A 172 -3.90 -4.04 17.01
C GLU A 172 -5.06 -3.05 17.19
N ALA A 173 -5.13 -2.09 16.28
CA ALA A 173 -6.23 -1.13 16.19
C ALA A 173 -7.54 -1.82 15.74
N LEU A 174 -7.43 -2.97 15.05
CA LEU A 174 -8.57 -3.78 14.64
C LEU A 174 -8.89 -4.86 15.68
N ARG A 175 -9.88 -4.60 16.54
CA ARG A 175 -10.43 -5.62 17.43
C ARG A 175 -11.15 -6.71 16.63
N THR A 176 -10.90 -7.97 16.93
CA THR A 176 -11.56 -9.12 16.29
C THR A 176 -11.66 -10.28 17.26
N GLU A 177 -12.52 -11.24 16.94
CA GLU A 177 -12.70 -12.48 17.69
C GLU A 177 -11.76 -13.58 17.19
N TYR A 178 -11.57 -14.59 18.03
CA TYR A 178 -10.81 -15.79 17.73
C TYR A 178 -11.74 -16.95 17.42
N ALA A 179 -11.35 -17.78 16.45
CA ALA A 179 -11.87 -19.13 16.31
C ALA A 179 -10.72 -20.04 15.86
N ASP A 180 -10.68 -21.27 16.35
CA ASP A 180 -9.69 -22.28 15.94
C ASP A 180 -10.00 -22.86 14.54
N ARG A 181 -10.19 -21.98 13.57
CA ARG A 181 -10.58 -22.28 12.19
C ARG A 181 -9.92 -21.28 11.23
N CYS A 182 -9.90 -21.62 9.96
CA CYS A 182 -9.51 -20.74 8.87
C CYS A 182 -10.74 -20.39 8.03
N VAL A 183 -10.74 -19.21 7.43
CA VAL A 183 -11.70 -18.80 6.40
C VAL A 183 -11.14 -19.17 5.04
N VAL A 184 -11.98 -19.75 4.18
CA VAL A 184 -11.66 -20.01 2.77
C VAL A 184 -11.85 -18.72 1.98
N LEU A 185 -10.79 -18.27 1.32
CA LEU A 185 -10.76 -17.02 0.55
C LEU A 185 -10.53 -17.25 -0.95
N TYR A 186 -10.69 -18.49 -1.40
CA TYR A 186 -10.52 -18.89 -2.79
C TYR A 186 -11.50 -19.98 -3.21
N GLY A 187 -12.00 -19.88 -4.44
CA GLY A 187 -12.85 -20.88 -5.09
C GLY A 187 -14.32 -20.83 -4.68
N SER A 188 -15.06 -21.91 -5.00
CA SER A 188 -16.52 -21.99 -4.82
C SER A 188 -16.98 -21.90 -3.36
N ASN A 189 -16.07 -22.17 -2.43
CA ASN A 189 -16.34 -22.19 -0.99
C ASN A 189 -15.89 -20.88 -0.32
N TYR A 190 -15.73 -19.80 -1.08
CA TYR A 190 -15.37 -18.47 -0.56
C TYR A 190 -16.28 -18.07 0.61
N GLY A 191 -15.68 -17.79 1.76
CA GLY A 191 -16.37 -17.45 3.01
C GLY A 191 -16.74 -18.63 3.91
N ASP A 192 -16.56 -19.87 3.47
CA ASP A 192 -16.70 -21.03 4.35
C ASP A 192 -15.55 -21.11 5.35
N ILE A 193 -15.77 -21.87 6.42
CA ILE A 193 -14.74 -22.15 7.42
C ILE A 193 -14.18 -23.57 7.29
N THR A 194 -12.89 -23.73 7.52
CA THR A 194 -12.19 -25.02 7.44
C THR A 194 -11.13 -25.15 8.53
N LEU A 195 -10.59 -26.35 8.72
CA LEU A 195 -9.41 -26.57 9.55
C LEU A 195 -8.15 -25.98 8.89
N TRP A 196 -7.16 -25.68 9.72
CA TRP A 196 -5.84 -25.25 9.27
C TRP A 196 -5.19 -26.30 8.38
N ASN A 197 -4.58 -25.86 7.29
CA ASN A 197 -3.83 -26.69 6.37
C ASN A 197 -2.64 -25.90 5.84
N THR A 198 -1.42 -26.42 6.04
CA THR A 198 -0.18 -25.70 5.74
C THR A 198 -0.09 -25.25 4.28
N THR A 199 -0.43 -26.13 3.34
CA THR A 199 -0.30 -25.87 1.90
C THR A 199 -1.26 -24.77 1.49
N LYS A 200 -2.53 -24.89 1.89
CA LYS A 200 -3.56 -23.89 1.57
C LYS A 200 -3.29 -22.53 2.21
N VAL A 201 -2.69 -22.48 3.40
CA VAL A 201 -2.27 -21.22 4.03
C VAL A 201 -1.14 -20.56 3.23
N HIS A 202 -0.12 -21.33 2.82
CA HIS A 202 0.98 -20.80 2.02
C HIS A 202 0.54 -20.35 0.62
N GLN A 203 -0.52 -20.95 0.08
CA GLN A 203 -1.15 -20.54 -1.17
C GLN A 203 -2.13 -19.36 -1.01
N MET A 204 -2.40 -18.93 0.24
CA MET A 204 -3.41 -17.92 0.59
C MET A 204 -4.87 -18.30 0.25
N ASP A 205 -5.12 -19.58 -0.06
CA ASP A 205 -6.47 -20.14 -0.24
C ASP A 205 -7.31 -20.06 1.03
N ILE A 206 -6.63 -20.18 2.18
CA ILE A 206 -7.23 -20.06 3.50
C ILE A 206 -6.37 -19.17 4.39
N ILE A 207 -7.00 -18.50 5.35
CA ILE A 207 -6.31 -17.69 6.35
C ILE A 207 -6.97 -17.86 7.72
N GLY A 208 -6.23 -17.67 8.81
CA GLY A 208 -6.79 -17.77 10.17
C GLY A 208 -8.03 -16.89 10.35
N PHE A 209 -9.04 -17.40 11.07
CA PHE A 209 -10.38 -16.82 11.13
C PHE A 209 -10.39 -15.32 11.42
N SER A 210 -9.66 -14.89 12.43
CA SER A 210 -9.58 -13.49 12.85
C SER A 210 -9.16 -12.56 11.71
N ARG A 211 -8.21 -12.98 10.88
CA ARG A 211 -7.75 -12.19 9.74
C ARG A 211 -8.73 -12.29 8.56
N GLY A 212 -9.23 -13.50 8.29
CA GLY A 212 -10.17 -13.77 7.20
C GLY A 212 -11.49 -13.01 7.36
N ARG A 213 -12.03 -12.96 8.59
CA ARG A 213 -13.21 -12.16 8.91
C ARG A 213 -13.01 -10.69 8.56
N LEU A 214 -11.88 -10.09 8.94
CA LEU A 214 -11.61 -8.67 8.66
C LEU A 214 -11.53 -8.39 7.15
N ILE A 215 -10.97 -9.32 6.37
CA ILE A 215 -10.94 -9.21 4.90
C ILE A 215 -12.37 -9.23 4.33
N LEU A 216 -13.21 -10.18 4.77
CA LEU A 216 -14.61 -10.26 4.35
C LEU A 216 -15.39 -9.01 4.77
N GLU A 217 -15.16 -8.49 5.98
CA GLU A 217 -15.79 -7.27 6.47
C GLU A 217 -15.40 -6.05 5.62
N ALA A 218 -14.10 -5.87 5.32
CA ALA A 218 -13.61 -4.80 4.46
C ALA A 218 -14.23 -4.86 3.04
N GLN A 219 -14.27 -6.05 2.44
CA GLN A 219 -14.88 -6.24 1.12
C GLN A 219 -16.39 -5.96 1.13
N SER A 220 -17.09 -6.39 2.17
CA SER A 220 -18.51 -6.09 2.34
C SER A 220 -18.76 -4.58 2.46
N ILE A 221 -17.95 -3.85 3.24
CA ILE A 221 -18.04 -2.39 3.37
C ILE A 221 -17.88 -1.71 2.00
N ILE A 222 -16.87 -2.12 1.23
CA ILE A 222 -16.59 -1.54 -0.11
C ILE A 222 -17.78 -1.77 -1.05
N LEU A 223 -18.24 -3.02 -1.17
CA LEU A 223 -19.32 -3.36 -2.12
C LEU A 223 -20.66 -2.75 -1.70
N LYS A 224 -20.98 -2.75 -0.41
CA LYS A 224 -22.20 -2.11 0.12
C LYS A 224 -22.19 -0.60 -0.14
N THR A 225 -21.04 0.06 0.05
CA THR A 225 -20.88 1.50 -0.23
C THR A 225 -21.09 1.80 -1.71
N LEU A 226 -20.47 1.00 -2.59
CA LEU A 226 -20.64 1.12 -4.04
C LEU A 226 -22.08 0.89 -4.45
N ARG A 227 -22.74 -0.13 -3.87
CA ARG A 227 -24.15 -0.43 -4.11
C ARG A 227 -25.05 0.73 -3.74
N GLY A 228 -24.95 1.26 -2.52
CA GLY A 228 -25.75 2.40 -2.08
C GLY A 228 -25.53 3.63 -2.97
N THR A 229 -24.29 3.85 -3.43
CA THR A 229 -23.96 4.96 -4.35
C THR A 229 -24.60 4.77 -5.73
N VAL A 230 -24.58 3.55 -6.26
CA VAL A 230 -25.23 3.21 -7.54
C VAL A 230 -26.76 3.31 -7.42
N GLU A 231 -27.34 2.86 -6.31
CA GLU A 231 -28.77 3.00 -6.02
C GLU A 231 -29.18 4.48 -5.99
N ASP A 232 -28.47 5.35 -5.27
CA ASP A 232 -28.71 6.81 -5.26
C ASP A 232 -28.60 7.41 -6.68
N LEU A 233 -27.60 6.97 -7.44
CA LEU A 233 -27.40 7.44 -8.81
C LEU A 233 -28.50 6.98 -9.76
N LEU A 234 -29.15 5.85 -9.51
CA LEU A 234 -30.20 5.30 -10.38
C LEU A 234 -31.62 5.63 -9.89
N LEU A 235 -31.78 6.39 -8.80
CA LEU A 235 -33.09 6.90 -8.37
C LEU A 235 -33.81 7.62 -9.52
N GLY A 236 -35.06 7.21 -9.78
CA GLY A 236 -35.90 7.79 -10.84
C GLY A 236 -35.43 7.52 -12.27
N VAL A 237 -34.67 6.44 -12.51
CA VAL A 237 -34.37 5.93 -13.86
C VAL A 237 -35.36 4.83 -14.20
N ASP A 238 -36.24 5.07 -15.18
CA ASP A 238 -36.96 3.99 -15.85
C ASP A 238 -36.02 3.25 -16.81
N THR A 239 -36.29 1.98 -17.07
CA THR A 239 -35.39 0.99 -17.67
C THR A 239 -35.01 1.31 -19.13
N GLU A 240 -34.18 2.33 -19.36
CA GLU A 240 -33.52 2.53 -20.65
C GLU A 240 -32.15 1.87 -20.64
N SER A 241 -32.06 0.78 -21.38
CA SER A 241 -30.82 0.06 -21.65
C SER A 241 -29.94 0.88 -22.60
N SER A 242 -28.80 1.36 -22.13
CA SER A 242 -27.72 1.77 -23.02
C SER A 242 -26.41 1.13 -22.55
N SER A 243 -25.93 0.17 -23.32
CA SER A 243 -24.64 -0.47 -23.10
C SER A 243 -23.53 0.35 -23.74
N SER A 244 -22.44 0.64 -23.02
CA SER A 244 -21.09 0.70 -23.61
C SER A 244 -19.98 0.81 -22.56
N LYS A 245 -18.80 0.31 -22.94
CA LYS A 245 -17.55 0.15 -22.18
C LYS A 245 -17.05 1.45 -21.56
N CYS A 246 -16.68 1.38 -20.28
CA CYS A 246 -15.84 2.38 -19.62
C CYS A 246 -14.37 1.98 -19.78
N ASP A 247 -13.54 2.92 -20.24
CA ASP A 247 -12.09 2.77 -20.26
C ASP A 247 -11.51 2.76 -18.84
N GLN A 248 -10.51 1.90 -18.68
CA GLN A 248 -9.99 1.43 -17.39
C GLN A 248 -9.31 2.55 -16.60
N ALA A 249 -9.85 2.84 -15.43
CA ALA A 249 -9.06 3.28 -14.29
C ALA A 249 -9.32 2.30 -13.13
N PHE A 250 -8.27 2.03 -12.36
CA PHE A 250 -8.08 0.88 -11.45
C PHE A 250 -8.10 -0.49 -12.12
N ILE A 251 -6.95 -1.13 -12.01
CA ILE A 251 -6.73 -2.54 -12.33
C ILE A 251 -6.65 -3.23 -10.98
N ALA A 252 -7.34 -4.35 -10.81
CA ALA A 252 -7.05 -5.22 -9.66
C ALA A 252 -5.54 -5.47 -9.63
N PRO A 253 -4.92 -5.50 -8.45
CA PRO A 253 -3.49 -5.76 -8.29
C PRO A 253 -3.19 -7.24 -8.55
N ILE A 254 -3.60 -7.71 -9.72
CA ILE A 254 -3.29 -9.03 -10.25
C ILE A 254 -1.85 -8.94 -10.73
N PHE A 255 -1.07 -9.91 -10.29
CA PHE A 255 0.27 -10.12 -10.78
C PHE A 255 0.22 -10.46 -12.28
N ASP A 256 0.62 -9.50 -13.11
CA ASP A 256 0.70 -9.63 -14.56
C ASP A 256 2.18 -9.54 -14.97
N LEU A 257 2.81 -10.70 -15.10
CA LEU A 257 4.22 -10.85 -15.41
C LEU A 257 4.58 -10.18 -16.74
N ASP A 258 3.72 -10.27 -17.75
CA ASP A 258 4.00 -9.73 -19.09
C ASP A 258 3.95 -8.21 -19.08
N ARG A 259 2.95 -7.65 -18.41
CA ARG A 259 2.83 -6.20 -18.22
C ARG A 259 4.01 -5.65 -17.42
N LEU A 260 4.40 -6.32 -16.34
CA LEU A 260 5.53 -5.90 -15.50
C LEU A 260 6.85 -5.99 -16.27
N LEU A 261 7.06 -7.04 -17.07
CA LEU A 261 8.21 -7.15 -17.96
C LEU A 261 8.25 -5.99 -18.97
N ASN A 262 7.12 -5.66 -19.58
CA ASN A 262 7.04 -4.53 -20.53
C ASN A 262 7.36 -3.18 -19.85
N ILE A 263 6.88 -2.96 -18.62
CA ILE A 263 7.23 -1.78 -17.83
C ILE A 263 8.74 -1.75 -17.54
N SER A 264 9.31 -2.87 -17.12
CA SER A 264 10.74 -2.99 -16.85
C SER A 264 11.59 -2.75 -18.10
N LYS A 265 11.18 -3.26 -19.27
CA LYS A 265 11.85 -2.99 -20.55
C LYS A 265 11.80 -1.52 -20.94
N ALA A 266 10.63 -0.89 -20.81
CA ALA A 266 10.49 0.54 -21.08
C ALA A 266 11.39 1.37 -20.14
N ALA A 267 11.43 1.04 -18.85
CA ALA A 267 12.29 1.72 -17.88
C ALA A 267 13.79 1.46 -18.11
N PHE A 268 14.14 0.28 -18.61
CA PHE A 268 15.51 -0.05 -19.01
C PHE A 268 15.95 0.80 -20.20
N HIS A 269 15.14 0.87 -21.27
CA HIS A 269 15.43 1.71 -22.43
C HIS A 269 15.47 3.20 -22.08
N GLU A 270 14.58 3.69 -21.21
CA GLU A 270 14.67 5.07 -20.70
C GLU A 270 16.01 5.33 -19.97
N ALA A 271 16.50 4.35 -19.22
CA ALA A 271 17.79 4.46 -18.54
C ALA A 271 18.97 4.43 -19.53
N GLU A 272 18.90 3.62 -20.58
CA GLU A 272 19.90 3.58 -21.66
C GLU A 272 19.93 4.91 -22.41
N ASP A 273 18.78 5.42 -22.83
CA ASP A 273 18.63 6.72 -23.48
C ASP A 273 19.18 7.84 -22.59
N HIS A 274 18.88 7.80 -21.28
CA HIS A 274 19.40 8.78 -20.33
C HIS A 274 20.93 8.77 -20.28
N LEU A 275 21.56 7.58 -20.21
CA LEU A 275 23.01 7.44 -20.20
C LEU A 275 23.63 7.88 -21.53
N TRP A 276 23.02 7.49 -22.65
CA TRP A 276 23.48 7.85 -23.99
C TRP A 276 23.44 9.36 -24.20
N LEU A 277 22.35 10.05 -23.83
CA LEU A 277 22.24 11.51 -23.94
C LEU A 277 23.26 12.23 -23.05
N LEU A 278 23.54 11.71 -21.85
CA LEU A 278 24.61 12.26 -20.99
C LEU A 278 26.00 12.15 -21.62
N GLN A 279 26.23 11.15 -22.47
CA GLN A 279 27.51 10.93 -23.16
C GLN A 279 27.63 11.68 -24.49
N THR A 280 26.51 11.90 -25.18
CA THR A 280 26.50 12.35 -26.59
C THR A 280 25.94 13.74 -26.80
N ASP A 281 25.10 14.26 -25.89
CA ASP A 281 24.49 15.59 -26.00
C ASP A 281 25.02 16.54 -24.90
N PRO A 282 25.91 17.49 -25.25
CA PRO A 282 26.43 18.47 -24.32
C PRO A 282 25.36 19.37 -23.69
N VAL A 283 24.28 19.71 -24.42
CA VAL A 283 23.19 20.55 -23.92
C VAL A 283 22.38 19.79 -22.87
N TYR A 284 22.06 18.53 -23.15
CA TYR A 284 21.38 17.67 -22.20
C TYR A 284 22.23 17.45 -20.92
N PHE A 285 23.53 17.19 -21.08
CA PHE A 285 24.45 17.07 -19.95
C PHE A 285 24.48 18.35 -19.09
N GLN A 286 24.63 19.53 -19.72
CA GLN A 286 24.62 20.82 -19.03
C GLN A 286 23.31 21.04 -18.26
N TYR A 287 22.16 20.70 -18.87
CA TYR A 287 20.86 20.77 -18.21
C TYR A 287 20.80 19.90 -16.95
N ARG A 288 21.22 18.63 -17.05
CA ARG A 288 21.25 17.69 -15.91
C ARG A 288 22.22 18.13 -14.83
N ALA A 289 23.40 18.64 -15.20
CA ALA A 289 24.37 19.20 -14.26
C ALA A 289 23.81 20.43 -13.52
N LYS A 290 23.09 21.31 -14.22
CA LYS A 290 22.40 22.46 -13.62
C LYS A 290 21.35 22.02 -12.60
N LEU A 291 20.52 21.03 -12.92
CA LEU A 291 19.54 20.47 -11.98
C LEU A 291 20.20 19.86 -10.74
N ALA A 292 21.26 19.08 -10.93
CA ALA A 292 22.04 18.51 -9.83
C ALA A 292 22.64 19.61 -8.94
N ARG A 293 23.09 20.73 -9.51
CA ARG A 293 23.57 21.88 -8.74
C ARG A 293 22.48 22.62 -7.97
N GLN A 294 21.27 22.68 -8.52
CA GLN A 294 20.16 23.40 -7.88
C GLN A 294 19.52 22.63 -6.73
N GLY A 295 19.45 21.29 -6.83
CA GLY A 295 18.74 20.44 -5.87
C GLY A 295 19.49 20.14 -4.58
N TRP A 296 20.82 20.30 -4.56
CA TRP A 296 21.67 19.83 -3.46
C TRP A 296 22.39 20.99 -2.79
N LEU A 297 22.54 20.92 -1.46
CA LEU A 297 23.40 21.83 -0.73
C LEU A 297 24.86 21.59 -1.07
N SER A 298 25.56 22.68 -1.33
CA SER A 298 27.02 22.77 -1.37
C SER A 298 27.51 23.61 -0.17
N LYS A 299 27.00 23.38 1.05
CA LYS A 299 27.54 24.09 2.21
C LYS A 299 28.93 23.50 2.55
N ASP A 300 29.94 24.37 2.51
CA ASP A 300 31.34 24.20 2.96
C ASP A 300 32.22 23.05 2.41
N THR A 301 31.89 22.50 1.24
CA THR A 301 32.81 21.57 0.56
C THR A 301 33.12 21.99 -0.86
N GLY A 302 33.49 23.25 -1.08
CA GLY A 302 33.77 23.87 -2.40
C GLY A 302 34.64 23.05 -3.39
N HIS A 303 35.28 21.95 -2.95
CA HIS A 303 36.01 20.99 -3.77
C HIS A 303 35.41 19.54 -3.82
N ARG A 304 34.51 19.13 -2.91
CA ARG A 304 33.85 17.78 -2.92
C ARG A 304 32.56 17.74 -3.74
N PHE A 305 32.00 18.90 -4.08
CA PHE A 305 30.82 19.03 -4.95
C PHE A 305 31.03 18.42 -6.34
N LEU A 306 32.22 18.58 -6.94
CA LEU A 306 32.55 18.04 -8.28
C LEU A 306 32.60 16.49 -8.31
N PRO A 307 33.25 15.80 -7.37
CA PRO A 307 33.16 14.34 -7.24
C PRO A 307 31.73 13.82 -7.05
N GLN A 308 30.93 14.48 -6.20
CA GLN A 308 29.55 14.07 -5.90
C GLN A 308 28.60 14.30 -7.08
N SER A 309 28.76 15.40 -7.81
CA SER A 309 28.03 15.67 -9.04
C SER A 309 28.47 14.76 -10.19
N SER A 310 29.77 14.43 -10.30
CA SER A 310 30.28 13.44 -11.27
C SER A 310 29.74 12.03 -10.99
N TRP A 311 29.69 11.61 -9.72
CA TRP A 311 29.01 10.39 -9.30
C TRP A 311 27.52 10.41 -9.64
N MET A 312 26.83 11.52 -9.38
CA MET A 312 25.38 11.66 -9.64
C MET A 312 25.05 11.67 -11.14
N LEU A 313 25.91 12.26 -11.96
CA LEU A 313 25.70 12.36 -13.40
C LEU A 313 26.12 11.07 -14.11
N CYS A 314 27.26 10.49 -13.76
CA CYS A 314 27.80 9.34 -14.49
C CYS A 314 27.50 8.01 -13.80
N TYR A 315 27.91 7.85 -12.54
CA TYR A 315 27.79 6.56 -11.83
C TYR A 315 26.33 6.18 -11.55
N LYS A 316 25.46 7.14 -11.20
CA LYS A 316 24.03 6.88 -11.00
C LYS A 316 23.33 6.49 -12.29
N ALA A 317 23.67 7.11 -13.42
CA ALA A 317 23.11 6.75 -14.72
C ALA A 317 23.52 5.32 -15.09
N PHE A 318 24.82 5.02 -15.04
CA PHE A 318 25.37 3.69 -15.29
C PHE A 318 24.74 2.61 -14.39
N THR A 319 24.72 2.82 -13.07
CA THR A 319 24.14 1.83 -12.15
C THR A 319 22.62 1.70 -12.29
N THR A 320 21.93 2.70 -12.83
CA THR A 320 20.49 2.59 -13.12
C THR A 320 20.25 1.68 -14.32
N VAL A 321 21.05 1.80 -15.38
CA VAL A 321 21.04 0.86 -16.53
C VAL A 321 21.32 -0.56 -16.03
N GLN A 322 22.41 -0.76 -15.28
CA GLN A 322 22.79 -2.07 -14.77
C GLN A 322 21.68 -2.73 -13.92
N ARG A 323 21.04 -1.97 -13.03
CA ARG A 323 19.96 -2.50 -12.18
C ARG A 323 18.73 -2.89 -12.99
N TRP A 324 18.35 -2.06 -13.95
CA TRP A 324 17.22 -2.38 -14.83
C TRP A 324 17.53 -3.57 -15.74
N SER A 325 18.77 -3.76 -16.18
CA SER A 325 19.16 -4.97 -16.91
C SER A 325 18.92 -6.24 -16.09
N TRP A 326 19.35 -6.28 -14.82
CA TRP A 326 19.06 -7.41 -13.93
C TRP A 326 17.57 -7.67 -13.75
N VAL A 327 16.78 -6.60 -13.58
CA VAL A 327 15.33 -6.72 -13.44
C VAL A 327 14.71 -7.32 -14.72
N VAL A 328 15.11 -6.83 -15.89
CA VAL A 328 14.63 -7.38 -17.17
C VAL A 328 15.03 -8.84 -17.32
N ASP A 329 16.30 -9.19 -17.07
CA ASP A 329 16.81 -10.56 -17.15
C ASP A 329 16.00 -11.53 -16.25
N ASP A 330 15.72 -11.15 -15.00
CA ASP A 330 14.96 -11.98 -14.06
C ASP A 330 13.48 -12.10 -14.47
N PHE A 331 12.86 -11.03 -14.98
CA PHE A 331 11.50 -11.09 -15.52
C PHE A 331 11.42 -11.98 -16.78
N GLU A 332 12.38 -11.87 -17.69
CA GLU A 332 12.45 -12.73 -18.87
C GLU A 332 12.69 -14.19 -18.48
N HIS A 333 13.53 -14.44 -17.48
CA HIS A 333 13.74 -15.77 -16.94
C HIS A 333 12.46 -16.36 -16.35
N ALA A 334 11.75 -15.60 -15.51
CA ALA A 334 10.46 -16.01 -14.94
C ALA A 334 9.42 -16.28 -16.04
N GLN A 335 9.35 -15.43 -17.06
CA GLN A 335 8.45 -15.61 -18.20
C GLN A 335 8.79 -16.87 -18.99
N ALA A 336 10.08 -17.14 -19.23
CA ALA A 336 10.54 -18.34 -19.90
C ALA A 336 10.18 -19.61 -19.12
N GLN A 337 10.33 -19.61 -17.78
CA GLN A 337 9.90 -20.74 -16.95
C GLN A 337 8.37 -20.91 -16.99
N ARG A 338 7.60 -19.83 -16.89
CA ARG A 338 6.13 -19.87 -17.00
C ARG A 338 5.69 -20.49 -18.32
N ASN A 339 6.27 -20.04 -19.43
CA ASN A 339 5.92 -20.53 -20.77
C ASN A 339 6.30 -22.00 -20.94
N ARG A 340 7.47 -22.42 -20.41
CA ARG A 340 7.94 -23.81 -20.46
C ARG A 340 7.03 -24.78 -19.71
N PHE A 341 6.50 -24.36 -18.57
CA PHE A 341 5.65 -25.20 -17.72
C PHE A 341 4.17 -24.82 -17.79
N ARG A 342 3.75 -24.09 -18.83
CA ARG A 342 2.40 -23.54 -18.96
C ARG A 342 1.31 -24.58 -18.73
N ASP A 343 1.47 -25.76 -19.33
CA ASP A 343 0.48 -26.85 -19.25
C ASP A 343 0.48 -27.58 -17.90
N ASN A 344 1.47 -27.31 -17.04
CA ASN A 344 1.60 -27.85 -15.69
C ASN A 344 1.31 -26.80 -14.60
N ILE A 345 0.74 -25.65 -14.97
CA ILE A 345 0.31 -24.62 -14.03
C ILE A 345 -1.22 -24.72 -13.93
N ASN A 346 -1.68 -25.40 -12.87
CA ASN A 346 -3.10 -25.55 -12.59
C ASN A 346 -3.49 -24.73 -11.35
N TYR A 347 -4.73 -24.26 -11.34
CA TYR A 347 -5.29 -23.54 -10.20
C TYR A 347 -5.39 -24.44 -8.96
N GLY A 348 -4.90 -23.96 -7.81
CA GLY A 348 -4.92 -24.70 -6.54
C GLY A 348 -3.85 -25.79 -6.41
N GLU A 349 -3.01 -25.99 -7.42
CA GLU A 349 -1.85 -26.89 -7.36
C GLU A 349 -0.56 -26.09 -7.16
N ASP A 350 0.45 -26.76 -6.60
CA ASP A 350 1.76 -26.13 -6.41
C ASP A 350 2.40 -25.77 -7.76
N LEU A 351 3.03 -24.60 -7.80
CA LEU A 351 3.76 -24.17 -8.98
C LEU A 351 4.94 -25.12 -9.27
N PRO A 352 5.23 -25.39 -10.56
CA PRO A 352 6.45 -26.10 -10.95
C PRO A 352 7.67 -25.50 -10.27
N ARG A 353 8.47 -26.34 -9.58
CA ARG A 353 9.59 -25.89 -8.72
C ARG A 353 10.50 -24.86 -9.38
N LYS A 354 10.80 -25.01 -10.66
CA LYS A 354 11.67 -24.07 -11.41
C LYS A 354 11.01 -22.70 -11.60
N TYR A 355 9.70 -22.67 -11.84
CA TYR A 355 8.98 -21.41 -11.97
C TYR A 355 8.81 -20.73 -10.60
N SER A 356 8.47 -21.49 -9.55
CA SER A 356 8.45 -20.98 -8.19
C SER A 356 9.79 -20.37 -7.76
N MET A 357 10.91 -21.05 -8.07
CA MET A 357 12.26 -20.51 -7.78
C MET A 357 12.55 -19.23 -8.58
N ALA A 358 12.16 -19.17 -9.86
CA ALA A 358 12.34 -17.97 -10.67
C ALA A 358 11.57 -16.76 -10.11
N LEU A 359 10.34 -16.97 -9.63
CA LEU A 359 9.57 -15.93 -8.94
C LEU A 359 10.22 -15.50 -7.63
N ALA A 360 10.72 -16.44 -6.83
CA ALA A 360 11.41 -16.13 -5.57
C ALA A 360 12.71 -15.33 -5.80
N CYS A 361 13.49 -15.67 -6.84
CA CYS A 361 14.68 -14.89 -7.21
C CYS A 361 14.32 -13.47 -7.65
N LEU A 362 13.27 -13.33 -8.48
CA LEU A 362 12.76 -12.03 -8.91
C LEU A 362 12.31 -11.18 -7.73
N GLU A 363 11.54 -11.76 -6.80
CA GLU A 363 11.10 -11.08 -5.57
C GLU A 363 12.30 -10.62 -4.73
N LEU A 364 13.27 -11.51 -4.48
CA LEU A 364 14.48 -11.19 -3.72
C LEU A 364 15.29 -10.07 -4.38
N LEU A 365 15.41 -10.07 -5.71
CA LEU A 365 16.09 -9.00 -6.44
C LEU A 365 15.36 -7.66 -6.23
N LEU A 366 14.04 -7.62 -6.38
CA LEU A 366 13.25 -6.40 -6.24
C LEU A 366 13.31 -5.83 -4.82
N ILE A 367 13.20 -6.67 -3.78
CA ILE A 367 13.33 -6.26 -2.38
C ILE A 367 14.73 -5.67 -2.12
N ASN A 368 15.79 -6.36 -2.56
CA ASN A 368 17.16 -5.87 -2.38
C ASN A 368 17.40 -4.53 -3.11
N LEU A 369 16.86 -4.36 -4.31
CA LEU A 369 16.93 -3.10 -5.03
C LEU A 369 16.17 -1.99 -4.32
N LEU A 370 15.00 -2.28 -3.74
CA LEU A 370 14.21 -1.34 -2.95
C LEU A 370 14.98 -0.92 -1.68
N LEU A 371 15.48 -1.87 -0.88
CA LEU A 371 16.29 -1.61 0.31
C LEU A 371 17.50 -0.73 0.01
N GLN A 372 18.22 -1.00 -1.09
CA GLN A 372 19.32 -0.15 -1.52
C GLN A 372 18.87 1.28 -1.88
N ARG A 373 17.66 1.46 -2.41
CA ARG A 373 17.11 2.78 -2.76
C ARG A 373 16.66 3.53 -1.50
N VAL A 374 15.98 2.87 -0.58
CA VAL A 374 15.58 3.40 0.75
C VAL A 374 16.81 3.91 1.50
N LYS A 375 17.85 3.08 1.64
CA LYS A 375 19.10 3.46 2.31
C LYS A 375 19.80 4.65 1.63
N LYS A 376 19.84 4.67 0.29
CA LYS A 376 20.41 5.80 -0.46
C LYS A 376 19.59 7.08 -0.28
N LEU A 377 18.26 6.97 -0.27
CA LEU A 377 17.36 8.10 -0.03
C LEU A 377 17.62 8.71 1.35
N GLY A 378 17.68 7.90 2.40
CA GLY A 378 18.01 8.34 3.76
C GLY A 378 19.35 9.07 3.86
N GLY A 379 20.41 8.52 3.27
CA GLY A 379 21.72 9.18 3.26
C GLY A 379 21.78 10.48 2.45
N CYS A 380 20.87 10.65 1.47
CA CYS A 380 20.83 11.82 0.60
C CYS A 380 19.93 12.94 1.13
N LEU A 381 18.91 12.60 1.91
CA LEU A 381 17.88 13.53 2.40
C LEU A 381 18.45 14.83 3.01
N PRO A 382 19.40 14.77 3.95
CA PRO A 382 19.98 15.98 4.56
C PRO A 382 20.72 16.90 3.58
N SER A 383 21.16 16.33 2.45
CA SER A 383 21.90 17.08 1.43
C SER A 383 21.00 17.74 0.40
N PHE A 384 19.69 17.45 0.39
CA PHE A 384 18.75 18.18 -0.47
C PHE A 384 18.53 19.59 0.06
N LYS A 385 18.72 20.59 -0.81
CA LYS A 385 18.58 22.01 -0.46
C LYS A 385 17.23 22.34 0.20
N ARG A 386 16.16 21.66 -0.22
CA ARG A 386 14.81 21.85 0.33
C ARG A 386 14.70 21.40 1.79
N PHE A 387 15.33 20.29 2.15
CA PHE A 387 15.16 19.66 3.45
C PHE A 387 16.34 19.91 4.39
N SER A 388 17.43 20.49 3.90
CA SER A 388 18.68 20.55 4.65
C SER A 388 18.61 21.34 5.96
N GLU A 389 17.72 22.33 6.05
CA GLU A 389 17.50 23.11 7.28
C GLU A 389 16.74 22.31 8.35
N ASP A 390 16.17 21.17 7.94
CA ASP A 390 15.44 20.24 8.79
C ASP A 390 16.36 19.21 9.43
N TYR A 391 17.67 19.26 9.17
CA TYR A 391 18.64 18.33 9.74
C TYR A 391 19.74 19.06 10.51
N LYS A 392 20.06 18.56 11.70
CA LYS A 392 21.28 18.91 12.44
C LYS A 392 22.42 18.04 11.89
N ILE A 393 23.34 18.65 11.16
CA ILE A 393 24.51 17.99 10.58
C ILE A 393 25.69 18.17 11.54
N SER A 394 26.30 17.06 11.96
CA SER A 394 27.53 17.05 12.74
C SER A 394 28.65 16.33 11.97
N ASP A 395 29.83 16.94 11.92
CA ASP A 395 31.03 16.34 11.36
C ASP A 395 31.91 15.87 12.52
N ILE A 396 32.06 14.55 12.66
CA ILE A 396 32.88 13.93 13.71
C ILE A 396 34.30 13.62 13.19
N GLY A 397 34.67 14.15 12.01
CA GLY A 397 35.98 14.02 11.37
C GLY A 397 36.12 12.78 10.48
N ASN A 398 35.60 11.63 10.92
CA ASN A 398 35.61 10.35 10.20
C ASN A 398 34.23 9.95 9.64
N ALA A 399 33.16 10.62 10.04
CA ALA A 399 31.84 10.48 9.46
C ALA A 399 31.03 11.79 9.59
N VAL A 400 30.21 12.09 8.59
CA VAL A 400 29.16 13.12 8.67
C VAL A 400 27.88 12.44 9.13
N CYS A 401 27.38 12.84 10.29
CA CYS A 401 26.08 12.40 10.79
C CYS A 401 25.05 13.51 10.56
N ALA A 402 23.84 13.13 10.17
CA ALA A 402 22.73 14.05 10.03
C ALA A 402 21.52 13.46 10.74
N LYS A 403 21.01 14.17 11.74
CA LYS A 403 19.80 13.82 12.48
C LYS A 403 18.71 14.82 12.14
N LEU A 404 17.45 14.37 12.10
CA LEU A 404 16.32 15.29 11.94
C LEU A 404 16.34 16.31 13.09
N ASN A 405 16.07 17.57 12.76
CA ASN A 405 16.07 18.66 13.71
C ASN A 405 14.82 18.57 14.59
N THR A 406 14.98 17.97 15.76
CA THR A 406 13.92 17.80 16.76
C THR A 406 13.39 19.13 17.31
N ASP A 407 14.14 20.23 17.22
CA ASP A 407 13.66 21.55 17.64
C ASP A 407 12.60 22.08 16.66
N LYS A 408 12.75 21.73 15.36
CA LYS A 408 11.79 22.08 14.31
C LYS A 408 10.63 21.09 14.26
N PHE A 409 10.93 19.81 14.41
CA PHE A 409 9.97 18.72 14.37
C PHE A 409 10.05 17.91 15.67
N PRO A 410 9.39 18.36 16.75
CA PRO A 410 9.48 17.72 18.07
C PRO A 410 8.86 16.31 18.08
N THR A 411 7.93 16.04 17.16
CA THR A 411 7.29 14.73 17.01
C THR A 411 7.04 14.42 15.53
N SER A 412 6.88 13.13 15.21
CA SER A 412 6.46 12.70 13.87
C SER A 412 5.11 13.31 13.47
N LYS A 413 4.19 13.45 14.43
CA LYS A 413 2.91 14.17 14.26
C LYS A 413 3.12 15.63 13.83
N ALA A 414 4.00 16.36 14.50
CA ALA A 414 4.30 17.75 14.15
C ALA A 414 4.88 17.88 12.74
N MET A 415 5.71 16.91 12.33
CA MET A 415 6.26 16.85 10.98
C MET A 415 5.18 16.57 9.93
N PHE A 416 4.31 15.59 10.18
CA PHE A 416 3.20 15.25 9.28
C PHE A 416 2.30 16.46 8.99
N TYR A 417 1.95 17.25 10.01
CA TYR A 417 1.13 18.45 9.84
C TYR A 417 1.91 19.66 9.29
N GLY A 418 3.21 19.76 9.56
CA GLY A 418 4.04 20.89 9.13
C GLY A 418 4.57 20.77 7.70
N ASP A 419 5.06 19.59 7.30
CA ASP A 419 5.50 19.28 5.95
C ASP A 419 5.17 17.81 5.62
N PRO A 420 3.93 17.50 5.18
CA PRO A 420 3.51 16.13 4.88
C PRO A 420 4.37 15.45 3.81
N LEU A 421 4.90 16.22 2.84
CA LEU A 421 5.76 15.67 1.80
C LEU A 421 7.09 15.21 2.39
N HIS A 422 7.72 16.05 3.21
CA HIS A 422 8.97 15.67 3.86
C HIS A 422 8.75 14.51 4.83
N TRP A 423 7.63 14.52 5.58
CA TRP A 423 7.23 13.40 6.42
C TRP A 423 7.14 12.10 5.61
N CYS A 424 6.40 12.07 4.50
CA CYS A 424 6.31 10.89 3.64
C CYS A 424 7.68 10.40 3.16
N ILE A 425 8.57 11.32 2.76
CA ILE A 425 9.89 10.94 2.28
C ILE A 425 10.75 10.37 3.42
N VAL A 426 10.64 10.91 4.64
CA VAL A 426 11.31 10.36 5.82
C VAL A 426 10.76 8.97 6.17
N GLN A 427 9.44 8.78 6.18
CA GLN A 427 8.85 7.46 6.42
C GLN A 427 9.27 6.43 5.36
N MET A 428 9.44 6.84 4.10
CA MET A 428 9.97 5.96 3.04
C MET A 428 11.45 5.56 3.23
N THR A 429 12.17 6.14 4.20
CA THR A 429 13.54 5.75 4.54
C THR A 429 13.62 4.75 5.68
N ALA A 430 12.47 4.43 6.29
CA ALA A 430 12.35 3.40 7.30
C ALA A 430 12.52 2.00 6.67
N ASP A 431 12.70 0.98 7.49
CA ASP A 431 13.00 -0.36 6.99
C ASP A 431 11.71 -0.95 6.40
N PRO A 432 11.65 -1.23 5.07
CA PRO A 432 10.44 -1.78 4.47
C PRO A 432 10.07 -3.18 4.99
N GLU A 433 10.97 -3.86 5.71
CA GLU A 433 10.68 -5.14 6.36
C GLU A 433 10.20 -4.99 7.82
N ASP A 434 10.29 -3.81 8.44
CA ASP A 434 9.75 -3.60 9.79
C ASP A 434 8.21 -3.47 9.70
N PRO A 435 7.45 -4.39 10.33
CA PRO A 435 5.99 -4.36 10.27
C PRO A 435 5.37 -3.16 10.99
N ASN A 436 6.15 -2.41 11.77
CA ASN A 436 5.72 -1.18 12.44
C ASN A 436 5.85 0.06 11.55
N ASP A 437 6.62 -0.03 10.46
CA ASP A 437 6.82 1.08 9.53
C ASP A 437 5.65 1.18 8.54
N TYR A 438 5.45 2.40 8.01
CA TYR A 438 4.44 2.62 6.99
C TYR A 438 4.87 1.96 5.67
N ASP A 439 4.00 1.15 5.11
CA ASP A 439 4.24 0.51 3.82
C ASP A 439 4.57 1.56 2.73
N ALA A 440 5.67 1.35 2.01
CA ALA A 440 6.13 2.29 0.99
C ALA A 440 5.10 2.49 -0.14
N SER A 441 4.31 1.47 -0.49
CA SER A 441 3.22 1.58 -1.46
C SER A 441 2.09 2.47 -0.95
N MET A 442 1.80 2.39 0.36
CA MET A 442 0.89 3.31 1.04
C MET A 442 1.40 4.73 0.80
N LEU A 443 2.65 5.03 1.17
CA LEU A 443 3.29 6.35 1.05
C LEU A 443 3.43 6.86 -0.40
N LEU A 444 3.72 5.99 -1.36
CA LEU A 444 3.85 6.37 -2.78
C LEU A 444 2.49 6.76 -3.41
N GLY A 445 1.39 6.19 -2.91
CA GLY A 445 0.03 6.64 -3.23
C GLY A 445 -0.20 8.11 -2.89
N PHE A 446 0.50 8.65 -1.88
CA PHE A 446 0.40 10.05 -1.43
C PHE A 446 0.96 10.99 -2.50
N ASN A 447 2.08 10.63 -3.12
CA ASN A 447 2.79 11.46 -4.10
C ASN A 447 2.09 11.54 -5.47
N ARG A 448 1.30 10.53 -5.86
CA ARG A 448 0.55 10.54 -7.12
C ARG A 448 -0.73 11.38 -7.06
N LEU A 449 -1.19 11.75 -5.86
CA LEU A 449 -2.37 12.59 -5.63
C LEU A 449 -2.02 14.07 -5.37
N ALA A 450 -0.72 14.40 -5.25
CA ALA A 450 -0.21 15.75 -5.03
C ALA A 450 0.23 16.45 -6.34
N LYS A 451 -0.21 15.96 -7.50
CA LYS A 451 -0.06 16.62 -8.81
C LYS A 451 -1.39 17.14 -9.32
#